data_AF-A0A371KKG8-F1
#
_entry.id   AF-A0A371KKG8-F1
#
_cell.length_a   1.000
_cell.length_b   1.000
_cell.length_c   1.000
_cell.angle_alpha   90.00
_cell.angle_beta   90.00
_cell.angle_gamma   90.00
#
_symmetry.space_group_name_H-M   'P 1'
#
loop_
_entity.id
_entity.type
_entity.pdbx_description
1 polymer ?
#
loop_
_entity_poly.entity_id
_entity_poly.type
_entity_poly.pdbx_seq_one_letter_code
_entity_poly.pdbx_strand_id
1 'polypeptide(L)'
;QGDCDQALLDLSRAERNSRSRRYIQPEISLLRGQCLERQNLFVDAAQTYEFIVNRYPGSEYAFRVRARLETLRQLGHHRTAEPAKATPASL
;
A
#
# COMPACT_ATOMS: atom_id res chain seq x y z
N GLN A 1 -4.24 11.61 18.96
CA GLN A 1 -4.94 10.89 17.87
C GLN A 1 -4.39 11.45 16.55
N GLY A 2 -4.02 10.60 15.58
CA GLY A 2 -3.54 11.09 14.27
C GLY A 2 -4.71 11.33 13.32
N ASP A 3 -4.66 12.43 12.56
CA ASP A 3 -5.64 12.76 11.52
C ASP A 3 -5.21 12.12 10.19
N CYS A 4 -5.93 11.07 9.77
CA CYS A 4 -5.63 10.39 8.51
C CYS A 4 -6.08 11.19 7.29
N ASP A 5 -7.11 12.03 7.40
CA ASP A 5 -7.65 12.76 6.26
C ASP A 5 -6.66 13.83 5.82
N GLN A 6 -6.17 14.59 6.79
CA GLN A 6 -5.10 15.56 6.55
C GLN A 6 -3.81 14.87 6.07
N ALA A 7 -3.43 13.75 6.69
CA ALA A 7 -2.24 13.01 6.29
C ALA A 7 -2.33 12.52 4.83
N LEU A 8 -3.47 11.98 4.40
CA LEU A 8 -3.66 11.53 3.02
C LEU A 8 -3.54 12.66 2.00
N LEU A 9 -4.03 13.87 2.34
CA LEU A 9 -3.85 15.06 1.51
C LEU A 9 -2.37 15.46 1.39
N ASP A 10 -1.65 15.46 2.51
CA ASP A 10 -0.23 15.82 2.55
C ASP A 10 0.66 14.80 1.84
N LEU A 11 0.39 13.50 2.02
CA LEU A 11 1.06 12.41 1.29
C LEU A 11 0.83 12.53 -0.22
N SER A 12 -0.37 12.88 -0.65
CA SER A 12 -0.68 13.08 -2.07
C SER A 12 0.08 14.27 -2.67
N ARG A 13 0.31 15.33 -1.88
CA ARG A 13 1.17 16.45 -2.27
C ARG A 13 2.63 16.04 -2.33
N ALA A 14 3.10 15.29 -1.34
CA ALA A 14 4.47 14.78 -1.27
C ALA A 14 4.80 13.92 -2.49
N GLU A 15 3.93 12.97 -2.87
CA GLU A 15 4.10 12.10 -4.05
C GLU A 15 4.29 12.91 -5.34
N ARG A 16 3.51 13.98 -5.54
CA ARG A 16 3.65 14.85 -6.72
C ARG A 16 4.97 15.60 -6.72
N ASN A 17 5.40 16.09 -5.57
CA ASN A 17 6.64 16.87 -5.44
C ASN A 17 7.89 15.98 -5.50
N SER A 18 7.77 14.70 -5.14
CA SER A 18 8.87 13.74 -5.10
C SER A 18 8.97 12.86 -6.35
N ARG A 19 8.29 13.21 -7.46
CA ARG A 19 8.28 12.38 -8.69
C ARG A 19 9.68 12.03 -9.23
N SER A 20 10.64 12.95 -9.12
CA SER A 20 12.04 12.72 -9.49
C SER A 20 12.82 11.88 -8.46
N ARG A 21 12.34 11.79 -7.22
CA ARG A 21 12.96 11.09 -6.09
C ARG A 21 12.23 9.79 -5.77
N ARG A 22 12.32 8.83 -6.69
CA ARG A 22 11.59 7.55 -6.61
C ARG A 22 11.86 6.73 -5.35
N TYR A 23 13.00 6.93 -4.68
CA TYR A 23 13.37 6.22 -3.45
C TYR A 23 12.54 6.63 -2.22
N ILE A 24 11.87 7.78 -2.24
CA ILE A 24 11.00 8.27 -1.15
C ILE A 24 9.60 7.63 -1.23
N GLN A 25 9.19 7.26 -2.44
CA GLN A 25 7.86 6.74 -2.73
C GLN A 25 7.41 5.56 -1.82
N PRO A 26 8.25 4.55 -1.50
CA PRO A 26 7.80 3.44 -0.65
C PRO A 26 7.47 3.86 0.78
N GLU A 27 8.13 4.90 1.30
CA GLU A 27 7.81 5.48 2.62
C GLU A 27 6.43 6.14 2.59
N ILE A 28 6.19 6.98 1.58
CA ILE A 28 4.90 7.65 1.41
C ILE A 28 3.76 6.61 1.25
N SER A 29 4.00 5.58 0.44
CA SER A 29 3.03 4.50 0.23
C SER A 29 2.76 3.72 1.53
N LEU A 30 3.79 3.46 2.35
CA LEU A 30 3.60 2.80 3.65
C LEU A 30 2.69 3.63 4.56
N LEU A 31 2.96 4.93 4.69
CA LEU A 31 2.16 5.84 5.53
C LEU A 31 0.70 5.93 5.05
N ARG A 32 0.48 5.93 3.73
CA ARG A 32 -0.86 5.87 3.13
C ARG A 32 -1.57 4.57 3.53
N GLY A 33 -0.90 3.43 3.39
CA GLY A 33 -1.44 2.13 3.82
C GLY A 33 -1.84 2.10 5.29
N GLN A 34 -1.00 2.64 6.18
CA GLN A 34 -1.30 2.72 7.61
C GLN A 34 -2.53 3.59 7.90
N CYS A 35 -2.73 4.68 7.16
CA CYS A 35 -3.92 5.50 7.28
C CYS A 35 -5.18 4.74 6.84
N LEU A 36 -5.09 4.00 5.73
CA LEU A 36 -6.18 3.16 5.23
C LEU A 36 -6.55 2.08 6.26
N GLU A 37 -5.57 1.42 6.88
CA GLU A 37 -5.82 0.45 7.95
C GLU A 37 -6.56 1.06 9.14
N ARG A 38 -6.16 2.27 9.58
CA ARG A 38 -6.84 2.97 10.68
C ARG A 38 -8.29 3.35 10.35
N GLN A 39 -8.61 3.48 9.07
CA GLN A 39 -9.96 3.73 8.57
C GLN A 39 -10.73 2.43 8.27
N ASN A 40 -10.17 1.26 8.59
CA ASN A 40 -10.69 -0.07 8.27
C ASN A 40 -10.81 -0.36 6.76
N LEU A 41 -10.09 0.39 5.93
CA LEU A 41 -10.00 0.18 4.47
C LEU A 41 -8.90 -0.85 4.15
N PHE A 42 -9.09 -2.08 4.64
CA PHE A 42 -8.02 -3.09 4.63
C PHE A 42 -7.66 -3.60 3.23
N VAL A 43 -8.61 -3.64 2.29
CA VAL A 43 -8.35 -4.06 0.90
C VAL A 43 -7.43 -3.05 0.22
N ASP A 44 -7.73 -1.76 0.34
CA ASP A 44 -6.92 -0.69 -0.24
C ASP A 44 -5.53 -0.61 0.42
N ALA A 45 -5.47 -0.83 1.74
CA ALA A 45 -4.22 -0.91 2.48
C ALA A 45 -3.35 -2.05 1.96
N ALA A 46 -3.92 -3.25 1.81
CA ALA A 46 -3.20 -4.41 1.30
C ALA A 46 -2.69 -4.20 -0.13
N GLN A 47 -3.51 -3.63 -1.02
CA GLN A 47 -3.07 -3.28 -2.38
C GLN A 47 -1.91 -2.28 -2.38
N THR A 48 -1.96 -1.28 -1.49
CA THR A 48 -0.86 -0.31 -1.32
C THR A 48 0.44 -1.01 -0.89
N TYR A 49 0.34 -2.00 0.01
CA TYR A 49 1.46 -2.80 0.46
C TYR A 49 2.01 -3.74 -0.61
N GLU A 50 1.15 -4.42 -1.35
CA GLU A 50 1.55 -5.25 -2.49
C GLU A 50 2.28 -4.44 -3.55
N PHE A 51 1.82 -3.21 -3.82
CA PHE A 51 2.52 -2.28 -4.70
C PHE A 51 3.96 -2.01 -4.22
N ILE A 52 4.19 -1.79 -2.91
CA ILE A 52 5.54 -1.59 -2.36
C ILE A 52 6.40 -2.85 -2.53
N VAL A 53 5.84 -4.03 -2.24
CA VAL A 53 6.54 -5.32 -2.41
C VAL A 53 6.96 -5.53 -3.86
N ASN A 54 6.07 -5.24 -4.81
CA ASN A 54 6.30 -5.49 -6.23
C ASN A 54 7.24 -4.46 -6.85
N ARG A 55 7.12 -3.17 -6.45
CA ARG A 55 7.87 -2.08 -7.09
C ARG A 55 9.19 -1.76 -6.40
N TYR A 56 9.31 -2.03 -5.11
CA TYR A 56 10.48 -1.70 -4.28
C TYR A 56 10.98 -2.90 -3.47
N PRO A 57 11.19 -4.09 -4.07
CA PRO A 57 11.39 -5.35 -3.35
C PRO A 57 12.61 -5.37 -2.42
N GLY A 58 13.65 -4.58 -2.72
CA GLY A 58 14.87 -4.47 -1.90
C GLY A 58 14.87 -3.31 -0.89
N SER A 59 13.79 -2.55 -0.79
CA SER A 59 13.68 -1.46 0.19
C SER A 59 13.38 -1.99 1.59
N GLU A 60 13.83 -1.29 2.63
CA GLU A 60 13.44 -1.60 4.03
C GLU A 60 11.90 -1.68 4.17
N TYR A 61 11.20 -0.79 3.46
CA TYR A 61 9.75 -0.74 3.44
C TYR A 61 9.11 -2.02 2.90
N ALA A 62 9.70 -2.68 1.90
CA ALA A 62 9.21 -3.97 1.42
C ALA A 62 9.24 -5.04 2.52
N PHE A 63 10.26 -5.08 3.36
CA PHE A 63 10.32 -6.01 4.49
C PHE A 63 9.25 -5.67 5.54
N ARG A 64 9.10 -4.38 5.88
CA ARG A 64 8.09 -3.91 6.83
C ARG A 64 6.66 -4.26 6.38
N VAL A 65 6.33 -4.02 5.11
CA VAL A 65 4.97 -4.29 4.61
C VAL A 65 4.70 -5.77 4.41
N ARG A 66 5.70 -6.62 4.11
CA ARG A 66 5.51 -8.08 4.09
C ARG A 66 5.08 -8.61 5.45
N ALA A 67 5.73 -8.15 6.52
CA ALA A 67 5.33 -8.50 7.88
C ALA A 67 3.91 -8.00 8.19
N ARG A 68 3.56 -6.78 7.75
CA ARG A 68 2.22 -6.22 7.96
C ARG A 68 1.13 -6.95 7.18
N LEU A 69 1.38 -7.32 5.93
CA LEU A 69 0.48 -8.13 5.11
C LEU A 69 0.20 -9.47 5.77
N GLU A 70 1.22 -10.13 6.32
CA GLU A 70 1.03 -11.38 7.05
C GLU A 70 0.16 -11.18 8.30
N THR A 71 0.33 -10.08 9.04
CA THR A 71 -0.58 -9.73 10.13
C THR A 71 -2.02 -9.55 9.64
N LEU A 72 -2.24 -8.78 8.57
CA LEU A 72 -3.57 -8.57 8.00
C LEU A 72 -4.20 -9.88 7.55
N ARG A 73 -3.40 -10.81 6.99
CA ARG A 73 -3.85 -12.15 6.59
C ARG A 73 -4.29 -12.97 7.80
N GLN A 74 -3.52 -12.98 8.87
CA GLN A 74 -3.86 -13.69 10.12
C GLN A 74 -5.13 -13.13 10.76
N LEU A 75 -5.36 -11.82 10.65
CA LEU A 75 -6.59 -11.16 11.12
C LEU A 75 -7.79 -11.35 10.17
N GLY A 76 -7.60 -12.00 9.01
CA GLY A 76 -8.66 -12.21 8.02
C GLY A 76 -8.98 -10.99 7.16
N HIS A 77 -8.16 -9.93 7.25
CA HIS A 77 -8.30 -8.67 6.51
C HIS A 77 -7.58 -8.67 5.16
N HIS A 78 -6.75 -9.68 4.88
CA HIS A 78 -6.12 -9.91 3.59
C HIS A 78 -6.34 -11.35 3.16
N ARG A 79 -6.97 -11.54 2.00
CA ARG A 79 -6.86 -12.79 1.25
C ARG A 79 -5.78 -12.56 0.22
N THR A 80 -4.77 -13.43 0.17
CA THR A 80 -3.84 -13.48 -0.96
C THR A 80 -4.69 -13.55 -2.21
N ALA A 81 -4.74 -12.46 -2.98
CA ALA A 81 -5.50 -12.45 -4.21
C ALA A 81 -4.89 -13.52 -5.11
N GLU A 82 -5.66 -14.56 -5.44
CA GLU A 82 -5.31 -15.36 -6.61
C GLU A 82 -5.18 -14.37 -7.78
N PRO A 83 -4.11 -14.49 -8.59
CA PRO A 83 -3.91 -13.58 -9.71
C PRO A 83 -5.19 -13.57 -10.56
N ALA A 84 -5.76 -12.38 -10.74
CA ALA A 84 -7.00 -12.21 -11.48
C ALA A 84 -6.81 -12.83 -12.87
N LYS A 85 -7.52 -13.94 -13.14
CA LYS A 85 -7.53 -14.57 -14.46
C LYS A 85 -8.12 -13.58 -15.45
N ALA A 86 -7.29 -13.03 -16.32
CA ALA A 86 -7.76 -12.17 -17.40
C ALA A 86 -8.74 -12.96 -18.27
N THR A 87 -10.01 -12.55 -18.28
CA THR A 87 -10.98 -13.02 -19.26
C THR A 87 -10.85 -12.12 -20.48
N PRO A 88 -10.52 -12.66 -21.66
CA PRO A 88 -10.47 -11.85 -22.88
C PRO A 88 -11.88 -11.33 -23.17
N ALA A 89 -12.00 -10.03 -23.43
CA ALA A 89 -13.24 -9.46 -23.95
C ALA A 89 -13.50 -10.06 -25.34
N SER A 90 -14.65 -10.69 -25.53
CA SER A 90 -15.09 -11.14 -26.85
C SER A 90 -15.40 -9.93 -27.73
N LEU A 91 -14.84 -9.92 -28.94
CA LEU A 91 -15.07 -8.92 -30.00
C LEU A 91 -16.46 -9.07 -30.63
#